data_AF-X1IHU6-F1
#
_entry.id   AF-X1IHU6-F1
#
_cell.length_a   1.000
_cell.length_b   1.000
_cell.length_c   1.000
_cell.angle_alpha   90.00
_cell.angle_beta   90.00
_cell.angle_gamma   90.00
#
_symmetry.space_group_name_H-M   'P 1'
#
loop_
_entity.id
_entity.type
_entity.pdbx_description
1 polymer ?
#
loop_
_entity_poly.entity_id
_entity_poly.type
_entity_poly.pdbx_seq_one_letter_code
_entity_poly.pdbx_strand_id
1 'polypeptide(L)'
;EPVGEWKNPDKAEDLLAYMDWSAYQWRYMRRIYQLYSSFLSVELPYIINVNPPLSEPFGIDAWLCRVNPDEWPNIYYGFTNWIGVPSEERSVMERYLIMLKRKRGMNLEENWGLTVPYGDPYQFAVVCFFQTLLAIAGGATGYNIYTGVGTSLWDDNLDKFQKKPYPSNAPISDSGEVTPKAKTASLLNEFFKKYGCEFLETEPDINIGWGLYLPYAYIGVWAISKGGDISNKFSIPKCGVSLNRLQQQLLSSNIDYGIVNLQT
;
A
#
# COMPACT_ATOMS: atom_id res chain seq x y z
N GLU A 1 -11.04 1.09 29.50
CA GLU A 1 -12.10 0.60 28.61
C GLU A 1 -12.11 1.44 27.34
N PRO A 2 -12.38 0.86 26.16
CA PRO A 2 -12.49 1.66 24.94
C PRO A 2 -13.62 2.69 25.10
N VAL A 3 -13.41 3.89 24.56
CA VAL A 3 -14.38 4.98 24.65
C VAL A 3 -15.67 4.56 23.94
N GLY A 4 -16.75 4.34 24.71
CA GLY A 4 -18.04 3.91 24.17
C GLY A 4 -18.75 4.98 23.34
N GLU A 5 -18.45 6.27 23.58
CA GLU A 5 -18.99 7.41 22.85
C GLU A 5 -17.95 8.52 22.67
N TRP A 6 -17.71 8.94 21.43
CA TRP A 6 -16.79 10.03 21.10
C TRP A 6 -17.50 11.39 21.23
N LYS A 7 -16.98 12.27 22.09
CA LYS A 7 -17.44 13.65 22.22
C LYS A 7 -16.52 14.57 21.42
N ASN A 8 -17.09 15.49 20.65
CA ASN A 8 -16.31 16.49 19.92
C ASN A 8 -15.33 17.19 20.88
N PRO A 9 -14.03 17.25 20.54
CA PRO A 9 -13.04 17.88 21.39
C PRO A 9 -13.26 19.39 21.44
N ASP A 10 -13.21 19.98 22.63
CA ASP A 10 -13.39 21.42 22.85
C ASP A 10 -12.08 22.14 23.16
N LYS A 11 -11.15 21.45 23.80
CA LYS A 11 -9.78 21.91 24.09
C LYS A 11 -8.75 20.92 23.57
N ALA A 12 -7.49 21.37 23.44
CA ALA A 12 -6.43 20.55 22.84
C ALA A 12 -6.17 19.25 23.63
N GLU A 13 -6.38 19.25 24.95
CA GLU A 13 -6.20 18.09 25.80
C GLU A 13 -7.20 16.97 25.48
N ASP A 14 -8.38 17.31 24.95
CA ASP A 14 -9.38 16.32 24.54
C ASP A 14 -8.90 15.48 23.34
N LEU A 15 -7.95 16.01 22.56
CA LEU A 15 -7.37 15.32 21.42
C LEU A 15 -6.49 14.13 21.83
N LEU A 16 -6.03 14.07 23.09
CA LEU A 16 -5.18 12.97 23.55
C LEU A 16 -5.90 11.61 23.44
N ALA A 17 -7.21 11.57 23.71
CA ALA A 17 -7.99 10.34 23.57
C ALA A 17 -8.11 9.91 22.10
N TYR A 18 -8.28 10.87 21.18
CA TYR A 18 -8.33 10.63 19.73
C TYR A 18 -6.98 10.14 19.19
N MET A 19 -5.89 10.77 19.62
CA MET A 19 -4.53 10.34 19.29
C MET A 19 -4.28 8.90 19.77
N ASP A 20 -4.65 8.60 21.02
CA ASP A 20 -4.40 7.28 21.59
C ASP A 20 -5.20 6.19 20.87
N TRP A 21 -6.46 6.45 20.52
CA TRP A 21 -7.24 5.50 19.72
C TRP A 21 -6.69 5.28 18.31
N SER A 22 -6.31 6.35 17.62
CA SER A 22 -5.68 6.24 16.30
C SER A 22 -4.37 5.45 16.38
N ALA A 23 -3.55 5.70 17.41
CA ALA A 23 -2.31 4.95 17.62
C ALA A 23 -2.58 3.49 18.05
N TYR A 24 -3.66 3.23 18.78
CA TYR A 24 -4.04 1.88 19.18
C TYR A 24 -4.24 0.96 17.97
N GLN A 25 -4.70 1.47 16.83
CA GLN A 25 -4.91 0.68 15.61
C GLN A 25 -3.62 -0.05 15.16
N TRP A 26 -2.53 0.67 14.92
CA TRP A 26 -1.27 0.03 14.52
C TRP A 26 -0.65 -0.77 15.67
N ARG A 27 -0.80 -0.35 16.94
CA ARG A 27 -0.30 -1.10 18.12
C ARG A 27 -0.98 -2.46 18.23
N TYR A 28 -2.29 -2.49 17.99
CA TYR A 28 -3.08 -3.72 17.97
C TYR A 28 -2.65 -4.63 16.82
N MET A 29 -2.47 -4.09 15.60
CA MET A 29 -1.93 -4.87 14.47
C MET A 29 -0.54 -5.44 14.75
N ARG A 30 0.37 -4.64 15.34
CA ARG A 30 1.69 -5.11 15.79
C ARG A 30 1.55 -6.26 16.78
N ARG A 31 0.63 -6.17 17.75
CA ARG A 31 0.39 -7.23 18.73
C ARG A 31 -0.12 -8.51 18.08
N ILE A 32 -1.00 -8.39 17.10
CA ILE A 32 -1.46 -9.51 16.27
C ILE A 32 -0.26 -10.17 15.58
N TYR A 33 0.60 -9.39 14.90
CA TYR A 33 1.74 -9.96 14.19
C TYR A 33 2.74 -10.65 15.12
N GLN A 34 3.02 -10.07 16.29
CA GLN A 34 3.83 -10.71 17.34
C GLN A 34 3.22 -12.03 17.81
N LEU A 35 1.91 -12.06 18.02
CA LEU A 35 1.21 -13.26 18.49
C LEU A 35 1.32 -14.38 17.45
N TYR A 36 1.00 -14.10 16.18
CA TYR A 36 1.08 -15.09 15.11
C TYR A 36 2.52 -15.58 14.86
N SER A 37 3.50 -14.68 14.84
CA SER A 37 4.92 -15.07 14.70
C SER A 37 5.41 -15.92 15.88
N SER A 38 4.89 -15.70 17.11
CA SER A 38 5.27 -16.52 18.27
C SER A 38 4.77 -17.96 18.24
N PHE A 39 3.70 -18.25 17.50
CA PHE A 39 3.18 -19.61 17.34
C PHE A 39 3.94 -20.42 16.27
N LEU A 40 4.62 -19.74 15.36
CA LEU A 40 5.35 -20.36 14.27
C LEU A 40 6.80 -20.55 14.74
N SER A 41 7.18 -21.79 15.07
CA SER A 41 8.56 -22.14 15.44
C SER A 41 9.44 -22.32 14.20
N VAL A 42 9.56 -21.25 13.40
CA VAL A 42 10.38 -21.24 12.17
C VAL A 42 11.33 -20.04 12.18
N GLU A 43 12.53 -20.23 11.64
CA GLU A 43 13.55 -19.18 11.48
C GLU A 43 13.38 -18.40 10.15
N LEU A 44 12.21 -18.50 9.53
CA LEU A 44 11.90 -17.82 8.27
C LEU A 44 11.42 -16.38 8.52
N PRO A 45 11.71 -15.44 7.60
CA PRO A 45 11.22 -14.07 7.71
C PRO A 45 9.69 -14.04 7.63
N TYR A 46 9.07 -13.30 8.55
CA TYR A 46 7.63 -13.01 8.49
C TYR A 46 7.41 -11.79 7.61
N ILE A 47 6.51 -11.88 6.63
CA ILE A 47 6.16 -10.76 5.76
C ILE A 47 4.66 -10.50 5.89
N ILE A 48 4.28 -9.23 5.99
CA ILE A 48 2.87 -8.82 5.97
C ILE A 48 2.58 -8.14 4.65
N ASN A 49 1.49 -8.55 3.99
CA ASN A 49 0.98 -7.88 2.81
C ASN A 49 0.06 -6.72 3.20
N VAL A 50 0.53 -5.48 3.02
CA VAL A 50 -0.22 -4.27 3.33
C VAL A 50 -1.06 -3.80 2.15
N ASN A 51 -2.34 -3.56 2.40
CA ASN A 51 -3.21 -2.89 1.44
C ASN A 51 -2.84 -1.41 1.27
N PRO A 52 -2.98 -0.87 0.04
CA PRO A 52 -2.70 0.52 -0.23
C PRO A 52 -3.63 1.50 0.50
N PRO A 53 -3.24 2.78 0.63
CA PRO A 53 -4.17 3.82 1.06
C PRO A 53 -5.39 3.89 0.14
N LEU A 54 -6.59 3.97 0.73
CA LEU A 54 -7.84 4.14 -0.02
C LEU A 54 -8.02 5.62 -0.43
N SER A 55 -9.05 5.89 -1.22
CA SER A 55 -9.51 7.27 -1.41
C SER A 55 -10.10 7.86 -0.13
N GLU A 56 -10.29 9.17 -0.10
CA GLU A 56 -11.06 9.83 0.95
C GLU A 56 -12.45 9.19 1.10
N PRO A 57 -13.01 9.15 2.33
CA PRO A 57 -12.47 9.71 3.58
C PRO A 57 -11.45 8.82 4.32
N PHE A 58 -11.17 7.62 3.82
CA PHE A 58 -10.27 6.64 4.46
C PHE A 58 -8.83 6.74 3.92
N GLY A 59 -8.41 7.96 3.57
CA GLY A 59 -7.20 8.30 2.83
C GLY A 59 -5.88 7.97 3.52
N ILE A 60 -4.82 8.70 3.15
CA ILE A 60 -3.46 8.45 3.63
C ILE A 60 -3.36 8.56 5.15
N ASP A 61 -4.03 9.51 5.79
CA ASP A 61 -3.97 9.65 7.26
C ASP A 61 -4.59 8.44 7.97
N ALA A 62 -5.72 7.91 7.48
CA ALA A 62 -6.32 6.69 8.01
C ALA A 62 -5.45 5.45 7.79
N TRP A 63 -4.73 5.42 6.67
CA TRP A 63 -3.76 4.36 6.38
C TRP A 63 -2.56 4.43 7.33
N LEU A 64 -2.00 5.63 7.56
CA LEU A 64 -0.90 5.87 8.49
C LEU A 64 -1.25 5.56 9.95
N CYS A 65 -2.52 5.64 10.35
CA CYS A 65 -2.98 5.19 11.66
C CYS A 65 -2.84 3.67 11.85
N ARG A 66 -2.93 2.89 10.77
CA ARG A 66 -2.91 1.41 10.82
C ARG A 66 -1.56 0.82 10.43
N VAL A 67 -0.80 1.51 9.58
CA VAL A 67 0.45 1.01 8.98
C VAL A 67 1.65 1.78 9.54
N ASN A 68 2.35 1.14 10.47
CA ASN A 68 3.58 1.67 11.05
C ASN A 68 4.71 0.62 11.03
N PRO A 69 5.33 0.37 9.87
CA PRO A 69 6.37 -0.65 9.71
C PRO A 69 7.64 -0.41 10.52
N ASP A 70 7.89 0.82 10.99
CA ASP A 70 9.09 1.11 11.81
C ASP A 70 9.01 0.49 13.21
N GLU A 71 7.81 0.14 13.66
CA GLU A 71 7.55 -0.47 14.97
C GLU A 71 7.31 -1.99 14.89
N TRP A 72 7.50 -2.60 13.72
CA TRP A 72 7.24 -4.02 13.53
C TRP A 72 8.43 -4.89 13.97
N PRO A 73 8.24 -5.81 14.92
CA PRO A 73 9.33 -6.63 15.43
C PRO A 73 9.58 -7.84 14.52
N ASN A 74 10.74 -7.88 13.84
CA ASN A 74 11.15 -9.00 12.99
C ASN A 74 10.12 -9.38 11.91
N ILE A 75 9.35 -8.39 11.44
CA ILE A 75 8.36 -8.55 10.36
C ILE A 75 8.72 -7.59 9.25
N TYR A 76 8.82 -8.13 8.04
CA TYR A 76 9.19 -7.42 6.84
C TYR A 76 7.97 -6.80 6.16
N TYR A 77 8.20 -5.65 5.53
CA TYR A 77 7.19 -4.93 4.78
C TYR A 77 6.96 -5.62 3.43
N GLY A 78 5.71 -5.99 3.18
CA GLY A 78 5.19 -6.33 1.87
C GLY A 78 3.94 -5.50 1.61
N PHE A 79 3.55 -5.41 0.35
CA PHE A 79 2.38 -4.63 -0.04
C PHE A 79 1.73 -5.19 -1.29
N THR A 80 0.53 -4.70 -1.58
CA THR A 80 -0.22 -5.04 -2.79
C THR A 80 -0.59 -3.78 -3.56
N ASN A 81 -0.82 -3.94 -4.86
CA ASN A 81 -1.17 -2.87 -5.76
C ASN A 81 -2.68 -2.78 -6.06
N TRP A 82 -3.54 -3.37 -5.21
CA TRP A 82 -5.02 -3.30 -5.28
C TRP A 82 -5.59 -1.90 -5.05
N ILE A 83 -5.25 -0.94 -5.92
CA ILE A 83 -5.54 0.48 -5.73
C ILE A 83 -6.23 1.17 -6.93
N GLY A 84 -6.30 0.50 -8.08
CA GLY A 84 -6.72 1.08 -9.37
C GLY A 84 -5.59 1.02 -10.38
N VAL A 85 -5.61 1.85 -11.43
CA VAL A 85 -4.58 1.86 -12.50
C VAL A 85 -3.64 3.07 -12.37
N PRO A 86 -2.40 2.93 -11.87
CA PRO A 86 -1.49 4.07 -11.67
C PRO A 86 -1.13 4.83 -12.95
N SER A 87 -1.11 4.17 -14.11
CA SER A 87 -0.77 4.82 -15.38
C SER A 87 -1.89 5.74 -15.91
N GLU A 88 -3.13 5.56 -15.45
CA GLU A 88 -4.31 6.29 -15.95
C GLU A 88 -4.85 7.28 -14.90
N GLU A 89 -4.74 6.91 -13.62
CA GLU A 89 -5.36 7.65 -12.53
C GLU A 89 -4.31 8.28 -11.63
N ARG A 90 -4.16 9.60 -11.73
CA ARG A 90 -3.21 10.38 -10.92
C ARG A 90 -3.36 10.12 -9.42
N SER A 91 -4.59 10.08 -8.89
CA SER A 91 -4.81 9.83 -7.46
C SER A 91 -4.37 8.43 -7.02
N VAL A 92 -4.45 7.45 -7.92
CA VAL A 92 -4.00 6.08 -7.68
C VAL A 92 -2.48 6.04 -7.67
N MET A 93 -1.84 6.65 -8.68
CA MET A 93 -0.38 6.80 -8.72
C MET A 93 0.13 7.46 -7.43
N GLU A 94 -0.56 8.51 -6.98
CA GLU A 94 -0.13 9.27 -5.82
C GLU A 94 -0.12 8.42 -4.54
N ARG A 95 -1.23 7.73 -4.26
CA ARG A 95 -1.34 6.83 -3.11
C ARG A 95 -0.42 5.61 -3.22
N TYR A 96 -0.21 5.09 -4.44
CA TYR A 96 0.69 3.97 -4.70
C TYR A 96 2.14 4.32 -4.35
N LEU A 97 2.62 5.48 -4.80
CA LEU A 97 3.98 5.96 -4.47
C LEU A 97 4.20 6.15 -2.97
N ILE A 98 3.20 6.64 -2.23
CA ILE A 98 3.30 6.78 -0.77
C ILE A 98 3.47 5.43 -0.08
N MET A 99 2.73 4.42 -0.52
CA MET A 99 2.87 3.05 -0.01
C MET A 99 4.27 2.50 -0.31
N LEU A 100 4.73 2.60 -1.56
CA LEU A 100 6.06 2.16 -1.98
C LEU A 100 7.17 2.81 -1.16
N LYS A 101 7.06 4.13 -0.94
CA LYS A 101 8.08 4.93 -0.24
C LYS A 101 7.99 4.86 1.28
N ARG A 102 6.96 4.21 1.84
CA ARG A 102 6.78 4.12 3.30
C ARG A 102 7.85 3.26 3.97
N LYS A 103 8.26 2.17 3.32
CA LYS A 103 9.32 1.25 3.75
C LYS A 103 9.73 0.38 2.57
N ARG A 104 11.02 0.05 2.48
CA ARG A 104 11.53 -0.91 1.49
C ARG A 104 10.88 -2.29 1.73
N GLY A 105 10.38 -2.93 0.68
CA GLY A 105 9.63 -4.18 0.77
C GLY A 105 9.22 -4.73 -0.59
N MET A 106 8.60 -5.91 -0.63
CA MET A 106 8.20 -6.54 -1.89
C MET A 106 6.72 -6.34 -2.21
N ASN A 107 6.40 -6.22 -3.50
CA ASN A 107 5.01 -6.33 -3.94
C ASN A 107 4.59 -7.81 -3.91
N LEU A 108 3.71 -8.19 -2.98
CA LEU A 108 3.30 -9.57 -2.79
C LEU A 108 2.13 -9.98 -3.67
N GLU A 109 1.37 -9.02 -4.19
CA GLU A 109 0.18 -9.28 -5.00
C GLU A 109 0.09 -8.20 -6.09
N GLU A 110 0.92 -8.36 -7.12
CA GLU A 110 0.95 -7.51 -8.30
C GLU A 110 -0.14 -7.97 -9.27
N ASN A 111 -1.09 -7.07 -9.55
CA ASN A 111 -2.15 -7.30 -10.51
C ASN A 111 -1.62 -7.45 -11.95
N TRP A 112 -1.71 -8.66 -12.49
CA TRP A 112 -1.45 -8.93 -13.90
C TRP A 112 -2.67 -9.46 -14.65
N GLY A 113 -3.89 -9.36 -14.12
CA GLY A 113 -5.04 -9.98 -14.77
C GLY A 113 -6.43 -9.64 -14.27
N LEU A 114 -6.55 -8.92 -13.16
CA LEU A 114 -7.83 -8.53 -12.59
C LEU A 114 -8.27 -7.18 -13.15
N THR A 115 -9.15 -7.20 -14.14
CA THR A 115 -9.79 -5.99 -14.68
C THR A 115 -10.93 -5.50 -13.81
N VAL A 116 -11.65 -6.40 -13.15
CA VAL A 116 -12.72 -6.04 -12.20
C VAL A 116 -12.26 -6.49 -10.81
N PRO A 117 -12.31 -5.62 -9.78
CA PRO A 117 -12.80 -4.24 -9.79
C PRO A 117 -11.76 -3.17 -10.20
N TYR A 118 -10.53 -3.54 -10.57
CA TYR A 118 -9.39 -2.60 -10.53
C TYR A 118 -9.18 -1.74 -11.77
N GLY A 119 -9.81 -2.06 -12.90
CA GLY A 119 -9.77 -1.28 -14.14
C GLY A 119 -9.51 -2.14 -15.39
N ASP A 120 -10.28 -1.88 -16.44
CA ASP A 120 -10.12 -2.51 -17.76
C ASP A 120 -8.70 -2.43 -18.37
N PRO A 121 -7.90 -1.36 -18.13
CA PRO A 121 -6.53 -1.31 -18.65
C PRO A 121 -5.62 -2.48 -18.21
N TYR A 122 -5.92 -3.13 -17.08
CA TYR A 122 -5.20 -4.32 -16.64
C TYR A 122 -5.33 -5.51 -17.62
N GLN A 123 -6.18 -5.46 -18.65
CA GLN A 123 -6.15 -6.44 -19.74
C GLN A 123 -4.84 -6.38 -20.55
N PHE A 124 -4.13 -5.25 -20.55
CA PHE A 124 -2.92 -5.05 -21.34
C PHE A 124 -1.65 -5.29 -20.52
N ALA A 125 -0.69 -6.01 -21.12
CA ALA A 125 0.59 -6.32 -20.47
C ALA A 125 1.41 -5.07 -20.12
N VAL A 126 1.30 -4.01 -20.94
CA VAL A 126 2.05 -2.76 -20.73
C VAL A 126 1.71 -2.07 -19.42
N VAL A 127 0.45 -2.14 -18.97
CA VAL A 127 -0.01 -1.55 -17.71
C VAL A 127 0.61 -2.28 -16.52
N CYS A 128 0.56 -3.61 -16.55
CA CYS A 128 1.13 -4.49 -15.51
C CYS A 128 2.66 -4.31 -15.43
N PHE A 129 3.31 -4.25 -16.60
CA PHE A 129 4.75 -4.02 -16.72
C PHE A 129 5.16 -2.66 -16.18
N PHE A 130 4.47 -1.58 -16.59
CA PHE A 130 4.74 -0.22 -16.11
C PHE A 130 4.65 -0.15 -14.58
N GLN A 131 3.59 -0.72 -14.00
CA GLN A 131 3.37 -0.68 -12.56
C GLN A 131 4.41 -1.50 -11.78
N THR A 132 4.84 -2.64 -12.32
CA THR A 132 5.92 -3.44 -11.73
C THR A 132 7.23 -2.64 -11.74
N LEU A 133 7.58 -2.00 -12.86
CA LEU A 133 8.77 -1.14 -12.93
C LEU A 133 8.67 0.07 -12.01
N LEU A 134 7.48 0.68 -11.89
CA LEU A 134 7.24 1.78 -10.97
C LEU A 134 7.48 1.36 -9.52
N ALA A 135 7.08 0.14 -9.13
CA ALA A 135 7.33 -0.41 -7.81
C ALA A 135 8.82 -0.56 -7.53
N ILE A 136 9.55 -1.19 -8.45
CA ILE A 136 11.00 -1.42 -8.33
C ILE A 136 11.77 -0.09 -8.30
N ALA A 137 11.43 0.86 -9.19
CA ALA A 137 12.00 2.21 -9.19
C ALA A 137 11.71 2.98 -7.89
N GLY A 138 10.54 2.74 -7.28
CA GLY A 138 10.16 3.27 -5.97
C GLY A 138 10.88 2.60 -4.78
N GLY A 139 11.75 1.63 -5.03
CA GLY A 139 12.55 0.93 -4.03
C GLY A 139 11.99 -0.44 -3.61
N ALA A 140 11.00 -0.99 -4.31
CA ALA A 140 10.52 -2.34 -4.01
C ALA A 140 11.62 -3.39 -4.25
N THR A 141 11.69 -4.40 -3.38
CA THR A 141 12.72 -5.45 -3.43
C THR A 141 12.34 -6.64 -4.31
N GLY A 142 11.20 -6.57 -4.98
CA GLY A 142 10.68 -7.64 -5.82
C GLY A 142 9.17 -7.54 -6.00
N TYR A 143 8.64 -8.47 -6.78
CA TYR A 143 7.20 -8.59 -7.04
C TYR A 143 6.77 -10.06 -7.12
N ASN A 144 5.51 -10.31 -6.82
CA ASN A 144 4.83 -11.58 -7.00
C ASN A 144 3.52 -11.35 -7.74
N ILE A 145 3.26 -12.14 -8.80
CA ILE A 145 2.07 -11.97 -9.63
C ILE A 145 0.88 -12.69 -8.99
N TYR A 146 -0.17 -11.93 -8.65
CA TYR A 146 -1.44 -12.47 -8.19
C TYR A 146 -2.58 -12.14 -9.16
N THR A 147 -3.30 -13.10 -9.74
CA THR A 147 -2.95 -14.52 -9.90
C THR A 147 -2.27 -14.74 -11.26
N GLY A 148 -1.21 -15.55 -11.28
CA GLY A 148 -0.47 -15.85 -12.52
C GLY A 148 -1.22 -16.76 -13.50
N VAL A 149 -2.23 -17.49 -13.03
CA VAL A 149 -2.99 -18.48 -13.80
C VAL A 149 -4.48 -18.25 -13.59
N GLY A 150 -5.24 -18.30 -14.69
CA GLY A 150 -6.69 -18.29 -14.68
C GLY A 150 -7.24 -19.59 -14.11
N THR A 151 -8.32 -19.48 -13.36
CA THR A 151 -9.08 -20.63 -12.87
C THR A 151 -10.52 -20.48 -13.35
N SER A 152 -11.19 -21.57 -13.72
CA SER A 152 -12.62 -21.57 -14.07
C SER A 152 -13.40 -22.77 -13.54
N LEU A 153 -12.71 -23.75 -12.93
CA LEU A 153 -13.31 -25.00 -12.46
C LEU A 153 -13.60 -24.94 -10.95
N TRP A 154 -14.78 -24.46 -10.60
CA TRP A 154 -15.36 -24.55 -9.25
C TRP A 154 -16.89 -24.57 -9.30
N ASP A 155 -17.56 -24.81 -8.18
CA ASP A 155 -19.01 -24.70 -8.04
C ASP A 155 -19.39 -23.62 -7.01
N ASP A 156 -20.69 -23.35 -6.87
CA ASP A 156 -21.19 -22.32 -5.96
C ASP A 156 -20.99 -22.68 -4.47
N ASN A 157 -20.60 -23.93 -4.16
CA ASN A 157 -20.22 -24.32 -2.81
C ASN A 157 -18.79 -23.87 -2.46
N LEU A 158 -17.90 -23.80 -3.46
CA LEU A 158 -16.54 -23.28 -3.29
C LEU A 158 -16.51 -21.75 -3.38
N ASP A 159 -17.09 -21.17 -4.44
CA ASP A 159 -17.12 -19.72 -4.64
C ASP A 159 -18.27 -19.28 -5.55
N LYS A 160 -19.26 -18.60 -4.97
CA LYS A 160 -20.41 -18.01 -5.70
C LYS A 160 -20.27 -16.51 -5.98
N PHE A 161 -19.20 -15.88 -5.50
CA PHE A 161 -19.00 -14.43 -5.55
C PHE A 161 -18.13 -14.02 -6.74
N GLN A 162 -17.12 -14.83 -7.08
CA GLN A 162 -16.22 -14.55 -8.19
C GLN A 162 -16.79 -15.00 -9.53
N LYS A 163 -16.50 -14.22 -10.57
CA LYS A 163 -16.85 -14.58 -11.95
C LYS A 163 -15.76 -15.48 -12.55
N LYS A 164 -16.18 -16.49 -13.31
CA LYS A 164 -15.30 -17.35 -14.10
C LYS A 164 -14.96 -16.71 -15.45
N PRO A 165 -13.72 -16.82 -15.97
CA PRO A 165 -12.52 -17.24 -15.24
C PRO A 165 -12.03 -16.17 -14.25
N TYR A 166 -11.38 -16.59 -13.17
CA TYR A 166 -10.73 -15.73 -12.19
C TYR A 166 -9.20 -15.95 -12.20
N PRO A 167 -8.39 -14.94 -12.53
CA PRO A 167 -8.79 -13.63 -12.98
C PRO A 167 -9.15 -13.69 -14.48
N SER A 168 -9.80 -12.66 -15.00
CA SER A 168 -10.30 -12.66 -16.38
C SER A 168 -9.19 -12.62 -17.44
N ASN A 169 -8.02 -12.07 -17.11
CA ASN A 169 -6.93 -11.82 -18.06
C ASN A 169 -5.56 -12.24 -17.51
N ALA A 170 -5.45 -13.41 -16.87
CA ALA A 170 -4.18 -13.88 -16.30
C ALA A 170 -3.06 -14.06 -17.35
N PRO A 171 -1.77 -14.04 -16.92
CA PRO A 171 -0.65 -14.44 -17.76
C PRO A 171 -0.83 -15.81 -18.43
N ILE A 172 -1.33 -16.80 -17.70
CA ILE A 172 -1.74 -18.10 -18.23
C ILE A 172 -3.27 -18.18 -18.09
N SER A 173 -3.99 -18.51 -19.16
CA SER A 173 -5.45 -18.62 -19.11
C SER A 173 -5.93 -19.81 -18.26
N ASP A 174 -7.24 -19.90 -18.03
CA ASP A 174 -7.88 -21.04 -17.37
C ASP A 174 -7.86 -22.33 -18.19
N SER A 175 -7.59 -22.24 -19.50
CA SER A 175 -7.31 -23.39 -20.37
C SER A 175 -5.83 -23.79 -20.42
N GLY A 176 -4.95 -23.06 -19.73
CA GLY A 176 -3.50 -23.27 -19.77
C GLY A 176 -2.78 -22.58 -20.94
N GLU A 177 -3.48 -21.72 -21.70
CA GLU A 177 -2.88 -20.96 -22.79
C GLU A 177 -1.94 -19.88 -22.26
N VAL A 178 -0.72 -19.82 -22.82
CA VAL A 178 0.26 -18.78 -22.53
C VAL A 178 -0.12 -17.50 -23.27
N THR A 179 -0.51 -16.46 -22.55
CA THR A 179 -0.91 -15.17 -23.15
C THR A 179 0.30 -14.25 -23.40
N PRO A 180 0.14 -13.13 -24.14
CA PRO A 180 1.21 -12.12 -24.28
C PRO A 180 1.75 -11.58 -22.95
N LYS A 181 0.96 -11.63 -21.88
CA LYS A 181 1.40 -11.23 -20.53
C LYS A 181 2.43 -12.20 -19.95
N ALA A 182 2.25 -13.51 -20.10
CA ALA A 182 3.26 -14.46 -19.65
C ALA A 182 4.59 -14.25 -20.38
N LYS A 183 4.57 -13.93 -21.68
CA LYS A 183 5.78 -13.56 -22.43
C LYS A 183 6.42 -12.28 -21.88
N THR A 184 5.62 -11.26 -21.56
CA THR A 184 6.11 -10.00 -20.99
C THR A 184 6.72 -10.21 -19.60
N ALA A 185 6.06 -10.97 -18.73
CA ALA A 185 6.57 -11.35 -17.41
C ALA A 185 7.88 -12.15 -17.52
N SER A 186 7.98 -13.05 -18.51
CA SER A 186 9.21 -13.80 -18.78
C SER A 186 10.37 -12.89 -19.16
N LEU A 187 10.16 -11.93 -20.07
CA LEU A 187 11.17 -10.96 -20.46
C LEU A 187 11.60 -10.06 -19.29
N LEU A 188 10.64 -9.63 -18.46
CA LEU A 188 10.91 -8.88 -17.24
C LEU A 188 11.74 -9.69 -16.24
N ASN A 189 11.44 -10.98 -16.08
CA ASN A 189 12.24 -11.88 -15.24
C ASN A 189 13.66 -12.08 -15.80
N GLU A 190 13.84 -12.18 -17.11
CA GLU A 190 15.19 -12.25 -17.71
C GLU A 190 15.99 -10.96 -17.45
N PHE A 191 15.33 -9.79 -17.50
CA PHE A 191 15.95 -8.53 -17.11
C PHE A 191 16.39 -8.55 -15.64
N PHE A 192 15.54 -8.99 -14.71
CA PHE A 192 15.90 -9.04 -13.29
C PHE A 192 16.85 -10.18 -12.94
N LYS A 193 16.93 -11.27 -13.70
CA LYS A 193 18.01 -12.25 -13.56
C LYS A 193 19.37 -11.63 -13.84
N LYS A 194 19.42 -10.70 -14.78
CA LYS A 194 20.67 -10.02 -15.16
C LYS A 194 21.05 -8.88 -14.20
N TYR A 195 20.08 -8.04 -13.81
CA TYR A 195 20.35 -6.79 -13.08
C TYR A 195 19.74 -6.74 -11.67
N GLY A 196 18.99 -7.77 -11.25
CA GLY A 196 18.23 -7.76 -9.99
C GLY A 196 19.09 -7.57 -8.74
N CYS A 197 20.29 -8.15 -8.71
CA CYS A 197 21.23 -7.95 -7.61
C CYS A 197 21.60 -6.47 -7.44
N GLU A 198 21.83 -5.74 -8.54
CA GLU A 198 22.15 -4.31 -8.51
C GLU A 198 20.99 -3.49 -7.91
N PHE A 199 19.74 -3.81 -8.26
CA PHE A 199 18.56 -3.18 -7.63
C PHE A 199 18.42 -3.50 -6.14
N LEU A 200 18.83 -4.71 -5.72
CA LEU A 200 18.79 -5.12 -4.32
C LEU A 200 19.87 -4.47 -3.47
N GLU A 201 21.04 -4.22 -4.06
CA GLU A 201 22.21 -3.59 -3.42
C GLU A 201 22.15 -2.05 -3.44
N THR A 202 21.23 -1.47 -4.21
CA THR A 202 21.04 -0.02 -4.34
C THR A 202 19.75 0.47 -3.70
N GLU A 203 19.74 1.76 -3.38
CA GLU A 203 18.57 2.51 -2.92
C GLU A 203 18.27 3.66 -3.89
N PRO A 204 17.00 4.12 -3.99
CA PRO A 204 16.68 5.29 -4.78
C PRO A 204 17.49 6.52 -4.32
N ASP A 205 18.03 7.29 -5.27
CA ASP A 205 18.75 8.52 -4.99
C ASP A 205 17.77 9.63 -4.57
N ILE A 206 17.64 9.81 -3.26
CA ILE A 206 16.67 10.73 -2.65
C ILE A 206 17.41 11.94 -2.08
N ASN A 207 17.16 13.11 -2.70
CA ASN A 207 17.73 14.39 -2.27
C ASN A 207 16.75 15.25 -1.45
N ILE A 208 15.48 14.84 -1.35
CA ILE A 208 14.44 15.54 -0.58
C ILE A 208 13.68 14.54 0.28
N GLY A 209 13.60 14.80 1.59
CA GLY A 209 12.83 14.00 2.54
C GLY A 209 11.61 14.75 3.07
N TRP A 210 10.48 14.07 3.18
CA TRP A 210 9.35 14.51 3.97
C TRP A 210 9.40 13.91 5.38
N GLY A 211 9.47 14.78 6.39
CA GLY A 211 9.38 14.38 7.79
C GLY A 211 7.96 14.01 8.18
N LEU A 212 7.73 12.72 8.44
CA LEU A 212 6.47 12.17 8.90
C LEU A 212 6.44 12.16 10.44
N TYR A 213 5.54 12.98 11.01
CA TYR A 213 5.18 12.92 12.43
C TYR A 213 3.78 12.32 12.55
N LEU A 214 3.68 11.02 12.88
CA LEU A 214 2.43 10.26 12.82
C LEU A 214 1.30 10.83 13.71
N PRO A 215 1.55 11.46 14.88
CA PRO A 215 0.50 12.12 15.66
C PRO A 215 -0.35 13.13 14.89
N TYR A 216 0.20 13.79 13.87
CA TYR A 216 -0.60 14.66 13.01
C TYR A 216 -1.59 13.86 12.14
N ALA A 217 -1.18 12.72 11.58
CA ALA A 217 -2.09 11.80 10.89
C ALA A 217 -3.15 11.20 11.84
N TYR A 218 -2.75 10.91 13.08
CA TYR A 218 -3.64 10.34 14.11
C TYR A 218 -4.81 11.26 14.46
N ILE A 219 -4.62 12.57 14.40
CA ILE A 219 -5.71 13.54 14.55
C ILE A 219 -6.37 13.88 13.21
N GLY A 220 -5.58 14.02 12.14
CA GLY A 220 -6.04 14.43 10.81
C GLY A 220 -7.09 13.52 10.17
N VAL A 221 -7.19 12.26 10.62
CA VAL A 221 -8.20 11.30 10.18
C VAL A 221 -9.61 11.58 10.74
N TRP A 222 -9.74 12.34 11.82
CA TRP A 222 -11.01 12.48 12.52
C TRP A 222 -11.84 13.69 12.06
N ALA A 223 -13.15 13.45 11.90
CA ALA A 223 -14.15 14.48 11.71
C ALA A 223 -14.95 14.72 13.00
N ILE A 224 -15.47 15.94 13.19
CA ILE A 224 -16.46 16.24 14.23
C ILE A 224 -17.84 15.69 13.81
N SER A 225 -18.70 15.39 14.78
CA SER A 225 -20.00 14.76 14.57
C SER A 225 -20.98 15.52 13.65
N LYS A 226 -20.69 16.79 13.34
CA LYS A 226 -21.45 17.65 12.41
C LYS A 226 -20.81 17.80 11.03
N GLY A 227 -19.83 16.96 10.68
CA GLY A 227 -19.18 16.96 9.36
C GLY A 227 -18.06 18.00 9.16
N GLY A 228 -17.63 18.67 10.23
CA GLY A 228 -16.41 19.48 10.22
C GLY A 228 -15.16 18.66 10.52
N ASP A 229 -14.00 19.28 10.44
CA ASP A 229 -12.72 18.61 10.59
C ASP A 229 -12.05 18.97 11.92
N ILE A 230 -11.64 17.97 12.71
CA ILE A 230 -10.94 18.23 13.97
C ILE A 230 -9.63 18.97 13.69
N SER A 231 -8.95 18.64 12.59
CA SER A 231 -7.70 19.28 12.22
C SER A 231 -7.86 20.78 11.94
N ASN A 232 -8.98 21.19 11.33
CA ASN A 232 -9.26 22.62 11.10
C ASN A 232 -9.56 23.37 12.40
N LYS A 233 -10.32 22.78 13.33
CA LYS A 233 -10.65 23.42 14.62
C LYS A 233 -9.40 23.75 15.43
N PHE A 234 -8.41 22.85 15.41
CA PHE A 234 -7.19 22.98 16.22
C PHE A 234 -5.95 23.37 15.41
N SER A 235 -6.11 23.75 14.14
CA SER A 235 -5.00 24.11 13.23
C SER A 235 -3.91 23.03 13.14
N ILE A 236 -4.31 21.76 13.13
CA ILE A 236 -3.40 20.61 13.03
C ILE A 236 -3.14 20.31 11.56
N PRO A 237 -1.87 20.13 11.13
CA PRO A 237 -1.58 19.74 9.76
C PRO A 237 -2.16 18.37 9.42
N LYS A 238 -2.72 18.23 8.22
CA LYS A 238 -3.03 16.91 7.63
C LYS A 238 -1.82 16.36 6.91
N CYS A 239 -1.24 15.29 7.45
CA CYS A 239 -0.04 14.67 6.90
C CYS A 239 -0.24 14.24 5.45
N GLY A 240 -1.30 13.48 5.16
CA GLY A 240 -1.59 12.94 3.84
C GLY A 240 -1.82 14.01 2.79
N VAL A 241 -2.57 15.06 3.13
CA VAL A 241 -2.81 16.20 2.22
C VAL A 241 -1.52 16.95 1.92
N SER A 242 -0.72 17.22 2.94
CA SER A 242 0.53 17.98 2.80
C SER A 242 1.59 17.18 2.05
N LEU A 243 1.72 15.89 2.35
CA LEU A 243 2.59 14.95 1.65
C LEU A 243 2.21 14.83 0.17
N ASN A 244 0.91 14.66 -0.15
CA ASN A 244 0.45 14.64 -1.54
C ASN A 244 0.80 15.94 -2.27
N ARG A 245 0.60 17.11 -1.65
CA ARG A 245 0.94 18.39 -2.27
C ARG A 245 2.44 18.51 -2.56
N LEU A 246 3.29 18.12 -1.62
CA LEU A 246 4.73 18.10 -1.84
C LEU A 246 5.09 17.16 -2.99
N GLN A 247 4.63 15.92 -2.92
CA GLN A 247 4.85 14.93 -3.95
C GLN A 247 4.46 15.45 -5.35
N GLN A 248 3.30 16.08 -5.47
CA GLN A 248 2.85 16.66 -6.74
C GLN A 248 3.82 17.71 -7.30
N GLN A 249 4.36 18.58 -6.45
CA GLN A 249 5.32 19.62 -6.84
C GLN A 249 6.68 19.02 -7.25
N LEU A 250 7.15 18.02 -6.50
CA LEU A 250 8.42 17.35 -6.77
C LEU A 250 8.36 16.52 -8.05
N LEU A 251 7.31 15.71 -8.22
CA LEU A 251 7.11 14.91 -9.42
C LEU A 251 6.91 15.77 -10.68
N SER A 252 6.26 16.93 -10.59
CA SER A 252 6.17 17.87 -11.73
C SER A 252 7.52 18.47 -12.14
N SER A 253 8.53 18.36 -11.26
CA SER A 253 9.90 18.83 -11.49
C SER A 253 10.87 17.67 -11.76
N ASN A 254 10.38 16.43 -11.92
CA ASN A 254 11.18 15.20 -12.02
C ASN A 254 12.13 14.99 -10.84
N ILE A 255 11.73 15.43 -9.65
CA ILE A 255 12.49 15.24 -8.42
C ILE A 255 11.85 14.12 -7.62
N ASP A 256 12.65 13.12 -7.25
CA ASP A 256 12.20 12.06 -6.35
C ASP A 256 12.33 12.47 -4.87
N TYR A 257 11.61 11.76 -4.01
CA TYR A 257 11.53 12.08 -2.58
C TYR A 257 11.48 10.82 -1.70
N GLY A 258 11.82 10.99 -0.42
CA GLY A 258 11.70 9.98 0.61
C GLY A 258 10.71 10.39 1.69
N ILE A 259 10.26 9.40 2.46
CA ILE A 259 9.44 9.60 3.66
C ILE A 259 10.28 9.17 4.86
N VAL A 260 10.50 10.07 5.81
CA VAL A 260 11.32 9.82 6.99
C VAL A 260 10.43 9.91 8.22
N ASN A 261 10.31 8.83 8.99
CA ASN A 261 9.59 8.87 10.26
C ASN A 261 10.42 9.65 11.29
N LEU A 262 9.89 10.76 11.80
CA LEU A 262 10.60 11.66 12.73
C LEU A 262 10.62 11.12 14.17
N GLN A 263 9.94 10.02 14.44
CA GLN A 263 9.79 9.47 15.79
C GLN A 263 10.76 8.31 16.10
N THR A 264 11.59 7.92 15.13
CA THR A 264 12.51 6.77 15.19
C THR A 264 13.92 7.16 14.83
#